data_AF-A0A378BCN9-F1
#
_entry.id   AF-A0A378BCN9-F1
#
_cell.length_a   1.000
_cell.length_b   1.000
_cell.length_c   1.000
_cell.angle_alpha   90.00
_cell.angle_beta   90.00
_cell.angle_gamma   90.00
#
_symmetry.space_group_name_H-M   'P 1'
#
loop_
_entity.id
_entity.type
_entity.pdbx_description
1 polymer ?
#
loop_
_entity_poly.entity_id
_entity_poly.type
_entity_poly.pdbx_seq_one_letter_code
_entity_poly.pdbx_strand_id
1 'polypeptide(L)'
;MAERRQSRGRGLEGNLLIPVLRDVLSWRTNATWMLKSESKETGNPLSLSPKYTVNTMLDWQVNDALSANVNWTLYGRQKPRQYAEIRNETGTLATTEVGAYSIVVLVLSIS
;
A
#
# COMPACT_ATOMS: atom_id res chain seq x y z
N MET A 1 18.78 -5.65 -32.14
CA MET A 1 18.48 -4.42 -31.39
C MET A 1 17.41 -4.77 -30.36
N ALA A 2 17.72 -4.68 -29.06
CA ALA A 2 16.77 -5.03 -28.00
C ALA A 2 15.88 -3.81 -27.71
N GLU A 3 14.63 -3.89 -28.14
CA GLU A 3 13.61 -2.88 -27.89
C GLU A 3 13.44 -2.71 -26.38
N ARG A 4 13.73 -1.51 -25.85
CA ARG A 4 13.54 -1.21 -24.43
C ARG A 4 12.05 -1.34 -24.11
N ARG A 5 11.68 -2.44 -23.46
CA ARG A 5 10.36 -2.71 -22.88
C ARG A 5 9.93 -1.52 -22.01
N GLN A 6 9.12 -0.61 -22.55
CA GLN A 6 8.65 0.57 -21.83
C GLN A 6 7.52 0.17 -20.86
N SER A 7 7.86 -0.08 -19.61
CA SER A 7 6.91 -0.03 -18.50
C SER A 7 6.60 1.45 -18.18
N ARG A 8 5.32 1.80 -18.10
CA ARG A 8 4.87 3.13 -17.65
C ARG A 8 4.01 2.96 -16.41
N GLY A 9 4.65 2.87 -15.25
CA GLY A 9 3.98 3.04 -13.97
C GLY A 9 3.60 4.52 -13.79
N ARG A 10 2.34 4.81 -13.50
CA ARG A 10 1.91 6.15 -13.07
C ARG A 10 1.14 6.00 -11.78
N GLY A 11 1.51 6.79 -10.79
CA GLY A 11 0.86 6.84 -9.49
C GLY A 11 0.74 8.26 -8.97
N LEU A 12 -0.10 8.42 -7.96
CA LEU A 12 -0.24 9.62 -7.15
C LEU A 12 0.23 9.29 -5.75
N GLU A 13 1.02 10.17 -5.17
CA GLU A 13 1.50 10.06 -3.79
C GLU A 13 1.16 11.33 -3.04
N GLY A 14 0.75 11.16 -1.79
CA GLY A 14 0.40 12.26 -0.91
C GLY A 14 0.84 11.97 0.52
N ASN A 15 1.27 13.02 1.22
CA ASN A 15 1.51 12.98 2.66
C ASN A 15 0.75 14.12 3.33
N LEU A 16 0.29 13.86 4.55
CA LEU A 16 -0.39 14.81 5.40
C LEU A 16 0.12 14.64 6.84
N LEU A 17 0.45 15.75 7.48
CA LEU A 17 0.75 15.81 8.91
C LEU A 17 -0.10 16.90 9.54
N ILE A 18 -0.85 16.53 10.58
CA ILE A 18 -1.72 17.41 11.35
C ILE A 18 -1.28 17.34 12.81
N PRO A 19 -0.72 18.43 13.39
CA PRO A 19 -0.59 18.56 14.82
C PRO A 19 -1.98 18.89 15.40
N VAL A 20 -2.76 17.86 15.72
CA VAL A 20 -4.14 17.98 16.21
C VAL A 20 -4.17 18.76 17.52
N LEU A 21 -3.26 18.40 18.43
CA LEU A 21 -2.94 19.17 19.63
C LEU A 21 -1.43 19.33 19.68
N ARG A 22 -0.97 20.58 19.75
CA ARG A 22 0.46 20.91 19.77
C ARG A 22 1.15 20.13 20.90
N ASP A 23 2.21 19.43 20.55
CA ASP A 23 3.08 18.63 21.44
C ASP A 23 2.40 17.45 22.17
N VAL A 24 1.11 17.20 21.93
CA VAL A 24 0.32 16.16 22.63
C VAL A 24 -0.23 15.12 21.66
N LEU A 25 -0.76 15.54 20.51
CA LEU A 25 -1.44 14.65 19.57
C LEU A 25 -1.07 15.03 18.14
N SER A 26 -0.44 14.10 17.44
CA SER A 26 -0.14 14.25 16.02
C SER A 26 -0.78 13.14 15.20
N TRP A 27 -1.30 13.51 14.04
CA TRP A 27 -1.83 12.59 13.05
C TRP A 27 -1.03 12.73 11.76
N ARG A 28 -0.50 11.62 11.27
CA ARG A 28 0.17 11.53 9.97
C ARG A 28 -0.55 10.53 9.07
N THR A 29 -0.73 10.87 7.79
CA THR A 29 -1.17 9.93 6.76
C THR A 29 -0.28 10.03 5.53
N ASN A 30 0.12 8.88 4.99
CA ASN A 30 0.78 8.75 3.71
C ASN A 30 -0.07 7.86 2.81
N ALA A 31 -0.36 8.29 1.60
CA ALA A 31 -1.19 7.56 0.66
C ALA A 31 -0.49 7.46 -0.69
N THR A 32 -0.51 6.26 -1.27
CA THR A 32 -0.05 5.99 -2.63
C THR A 32 -1.19 5.34 -3.40
N TRP A 33 -1.45 5.83 -4.61
CA TRP A 33 -2.45 5.26 -5.53
C TRP A 33 -1.84 5.02 -6.90
N MET A 34 -1.91 3.79 -7.39
CA MET A 34 -1.39 3.39 -8.70
C MET A 34 -2.50 3.49 -9.75
N LEU A 35 -2.30 4.37 -10.75
CA LEU A 35 -3.26 4.64 -11.83
C LEU A 35 -3.12 3.67 -13.01
N LYS A 36 -1.88 3.28 -13.35
CA LYS A 36 -1.59 2.28 -14.40
C LYS A 36 -0.38 1.44 -14.00
N SER A 37 -0.53 0.12 -14.11
CA SER A 37 0.53 -0.87 -13.89
C SER A 37 0.31 -2.05 -14.84
N GLU A 38 0.27 -1.80 -16.16
CA GLU A 38 -0.06 -2.83 -17.15
C GLU A 38 1.00 -2.89 -18.26
N SER A 39 1.37 -4.11 -18.67
CA SER A 39 2.20 -4.36 -19.85
C SER A 39 1.39 -4.08 -21.12
N LYS A 40 1.96 -3.32 -22.05
CA LYS A 40 1.28 -2.97 -23.32
C LYS A 40 1.07 -4.15 -24.27
N GLU A 41 1.79 -5.26 -24.09
CA GLU A 41 1.74 -6.43 -24.98
C GLU A 41 0.75 -7.51 -24.51
N THR A 42 0.59 -7.68 -23.19
CA THR A 42 -0.17 -8.82 -22.62
C THR A 42 -1.36 -8.37 -21.75
N GLY A 43 -1.45 -7.09 -21.39
CA GLY A 43 -2.46 -6.60 -20.43
C GLY A 43 -2.22 -7.05 -18.99
N ASN A 44 -1.13 -7.79 -18.72
CA ASN A 44 -0.80 -8.25 -17.37
C ASN A 44 -0.39 -7.10 -16.43
N PRO A 45 -0.72 -7.21 -15.13
CA PRO A 45 -0.15 -6.36 -14.11
C PRO A 45 1.38 -6.48 -14.09
N LEU A 46 2.10 -5.36 -14.18
CA LEU A 46 3.58 -5.34 -14.15
C LEU A 46 4.15 -5.72 -12.77
N SER A 47 3.34 -5.63 -11.72
CA SER A 47 3.70 -5.96 -10.34
C SER A 47 2.45 -6.34 -9.55
N LEU A 48 2.60 -7.30 -8.63
CA LEU A 48 1.56 -7.73 -7.68
C LEU A 48 1.40 -6.72 -6.52
N SER A 49 1.47 -5.43 -6.81
CA SER A 49 1.36 -4.36 -5.82
C SER A 49 -0.11 -3.95 -5.63
N PRO A 50 -0.56 -3.66 -4.39
CA PRO A 50 -1.88 -3.11 -4.13
C PRO A 50 -2.17 -1.88 -5.00
N LYS A 51 -3.42 -1.75 -5.48
CA LYS A 51 -3.83 -0.57 -6.27
C LYS A 51 -3.64 0.73 -5.49
N TYR A 52 -3.78 0.67 -4.18
CA TYR A 52 -3.45 1.78 -3.28
C TYR A 52 -2.99 1.25 -1.93
N THR A 53 -2.22 2.07 -1.24
CA THR A 53 -1.81 1.84 0.15
C THR A 53 -2.00 3.14 0.91
N VAL A 54 -2.67 3.08 2.06
CA VAL A 54 -2.81 4.21 2.98
C VAL A 54 -2.21 3.82 4.31
N ASN A 55 -1.26 4.58 4.79
CA ASN A 55 -0.63 4.43 6.09
C ASN A 55 -1.01 5.62 6.96
N THR A 56 -1.70 5.39 8.06
CA THR A 56 -2.11 6.40 9.03
C THR A 56 -1.47 6.09 10.37
N MET A 57 -0.89 7.10 11.01
CA MET A 57 -0.33 7.01 12.34
C MET A 57 -0.93 8.11 13.22
N LEU A 58 -1.37 7.73 14.41
CA LEU A 58 -1.76 8.63 15.47
C LEU A 58 -0.77 8.46 16.61
N ASP A 59 -0.10 9.55 16.99
CA ASP A 59 0.86 9.58 18.08
C ASP A 59 0.32 10.49 19.19
N TRP A 60 0.12 9.92 20.38
CA TRP A 60 -0.54 10.58 21.50
C TRP A 60 0.27 10.46 22.78
N GLN A 61 0.76 11.60 23.27
CA GLN A 61 1.26 11.73 24.64
C GLN A 61 0.06 11.94 25.58
N VAL A 62 -0.32 10.93 26.34
CA VAL A 62 -1.49 11.02 27.23
C VAL A 62 -1.14 11.86 28.46
N ASN A 63 0.02 11.59 29.05
CA ASN A 63 0.65 12.36 30.14
C ASN A 63 2.14 12.00 30.22
N ASP A 64 2.87 12.54 31.19
CA ASP A 64 4.32 12.32 31.33
C ASP A 64 4.73 10.85 31.52
N ALA A 65 3.82 10.00 32.02
CA ALA A 65 4.08 8.59 32.27
C ALA A 65 3.49 7.66 31.21
N LEU A 66 2.59 8.13 30.33
CA LEU A 66 1.85 7.30 29.39
C LEU A 66 1.80 7.91 27.99
N SER A 67 2.18 7.11 26.99
CA SER A 67 2.00 7.41 25.58
C SER A 67 1.33 6.25 24.83
N ALA A 68 0.66 6.60 23.74
CA ALA A 68 0.01 5.65 22.84
C ALA A 68 0.34 5.98 21.38
N ASN A 69 0.64 4.95 20.60
CA ASN A 69 0.83 5.05 19.16
C ASN A 69 -0.09 4.06 18.46
N VAL A 70 -0.89 4.55 17.50
CA VAL A 70 -1.77 3.72 16.67
C VAL A 70 -1.32 3.83 15.23
N ASN A 71 -0.94 2.70 14.63
CA ASN A 71 -0.59 2.61 13.23
C ASN A 71 -1.61 1.77 12.48
N TRP A 72 -2.27 2.36 11.48
CA TRP A 72 -3.25 1.72 10.62
C TRP A 72 -2.77 1.74 9.17
N THR A 73 -2.57 0.56 8.59
CA THR A 73 -2.23 0.40 7.19
C THR A 73 -3.37 -0.29 6.44
N LEU A 74 -3.89 0.37 5.40
CA LEU A 74 -4.90 -0.15 4.50
C LEU A 74 -4.29 -0.47 3.15
N TYR A 75 -4.46 -1.72 2.71
CA TYR A 75 -4.06 -2.19 1.40
C TYR A 75 -5.31 -2.38 0.51
N GLY A 76 -5.30 -1.72 -0.64
CA GLY A 76 -6.30 -1.94 -1.68
C GLY A 76 -6.19 -3.33 -2.29
N ARG A 77 -7.22 -3.70 -3.07
CA ARG A 77 -7.28 -5.00 -3.75
C ARG A 77 -6.01 -5.24 -4.60
N GLN A 78 -5.53 -6.48 -4.57
CA GLN A 78 -4.45 -6.94 -5.43
C GLN A 78 -5.05 -7.82 -6.52
N LYS A 79 -4.91 -7.40 -7.78
CA LYS A 79 -5.33 -8.21 -8.92
C LYS A 79 -4.27 -9.29 -9.18
N PRO A 80 -4.63 -10.57 -9.23
CA PRO A 80 -3.70 -11.63 -9.61
C PRO A 80 -3.33 -11.48 -11.09
N ARG A 81 -2.19 -12.07 -11.48
CA ARG A 81 -1.73 -12.09 -12.88
C ARG A 81 -2.72 -12.93 -13.71
N GLN A 82 -3.24 -12.39 -14.81
CA GLN A 82 -4.29 -13.05 -15.60
C GLN A 82 -3.77 -13.81 -16.83
N TYR A 83 -2.51 -13.63 -17.24
CA TYR A 83 -1.94 -14.32 -18.40
C TYR A 83 -0.56 -14.94 -18.13
N ALA A 84 -0.35 -16.14 -18.66
CA ALA A 84 0.93 -16.85 -18.65
C ALA A 84 1.95 -16.18 -19.58
N GLU A 85 3.16 -15.89 -19.09
CA GLU A 85 4.24 -15.29 -19.91
C GLU A 85 5.16 -16.34 -20.57
N ILE A 86 4.98 -17.63 -20.25
CA ILE A 86 5.79 -18.73 -20.79
C ILE A 86 4.88 -19.93 -21.11
N ARG A 87 5.21 -20.66 -22.19
CA ARG A 87 4.46 -21.82 -22.73
C ARG A 87 4.22 -22.99 -21.76
N ASN A 88 4.68 -22.91 -20.51
CA ASN A 88 4.64 -23.97 -19.49
C ASN A 88 3.62 -23.73 -18.35
N GLU A 89 2.77 -22.69 -18.39
CA GLU A 89 1.85 -22.36 -17.29
C GLU A 89 0.37 -22.74 -17.57
N THR A 90 0.11 -23.69 -18.48
CA THR A 90 -1.22 -24.31 -18.62
C THR A 90 -1.51 -25.21 -17.42
N GLY A 91 -2.14 -24.66 -16.38
CA GLY A 91 -2.78 -25.48 -15.33
C GLY A 91 -2.79 -24.90 -13.92
N THR A 92 -1.99 -23.88 -13.61
CA THR A 92 -1.82 -23.41 -12.22
C THR A 92 -1.66 -21.89 -12.14
N LEU A 93 -2.56 -21.16 -12.78
CA LEU A 93 -2.67 -19.73 -12.51
C LEU A 93 -3.32 -19.55 -11.14
N ALA A 94 -2.61 -18.94 -10.20
CA ALA A 94 -3.17 -18.50 -8.92
C ALA A 94 -4.19 -17.40 -9.20
N THR A 95 -5.44 -17.78 -9.41
CA THR A 95 -6.58 -16.88 -9.68
C THR A 95 -7.08 -16.14 -8.44
N THR A 96 -6.44 -16.33 -7.29
CA THR A 96 -6.89 -15.81 -6.00
C THR A 96 -6.67 -14.30 -5.93
N GLU A 97 -7.75 -13.53 -6.15
CA GLU A 97 -7.80 -12.11 -5.83
C GLU A 97 -7.73 -11.92 -4.32
N VAL A 98 -6.77 -11.13 -3.85
CA VAL A 98 -6.73 -10.71 -2.45
C VAL A 98 -7.54 -9.44 -2.34
N GLY A 99 -8.69 -9.55 -1.65
CA GLY A 99 -9.54 -8.43 -1.30
C GLY A 99 -8.78 -7.37 -0.50
N ALA A 100 -9.33 -6.16 -0.44
CA ALA A 100 -8.74 -5.10 0.38
C ALA A 100 -8.71 -5.53 1.85
N TYR A 101 -7.61 -5.26 2.54
CA TYR A 101 -7.43 -5.61 3.94
C TYR A 101 -6.69 -4.49 4.67
N SER A 102 -6.82 -4.46 5.99
CA SER A 102 -6.08 -3.51 6.81
C SER A 102 -5.45 -4.17 8.03
N ILE A 103 -4.34 -3.59 8.47
CA ILE A 103 -3.60 -3.98 9.67
C ILE A 103 -3.64 -2.79 10.62
N VAL A 104 -3.97 -3.06 11.88
CA VAL A 104 -3.94 -2.06 12.96
C VAL A 104 -2.97 -2.55 14.02
N VAL A 105 -2.07 -1.67 14.44
CA VAL A 105 -1.13 -1.89 15.54
C VAL A 105 -1.35 -0.78 16.56
N LEU A 106 -1.50 -1.16 17.83
CA LEU A 106 -1.52 -0.26 18.97
C LEU A 106 -0.30 -0.57 19.82
N VAL A 107 0.45 0.47 20.16
CA VAL A 107 1.57 0.42 21.10
C VAL A 107 1.27 1.36 22.25
N LEU A 108 1.50 0.90 23.48
CA LEU A 108 1.44 1.72 24.69
C LEU A 108 2.81 1.74 25.32
N SER A 109 3.25 2.90 25.79
CA SER A 109 4.49 3.06 26.55
C SER A 109 4.19 3.64 27.92
N ILE A 110 4.76 3.04 28.95
CA ILE A 110 4.62 3.46 30.35
C ILE A 110 6.01 3.64 30.93
N SER A 111 6.26 4.80 31.56
CA SER A 111 7.56 5.21 32.13
C SER A 111 7.58 5.10 33.64
#